data_AF-A0ABD5AZ61-F1
#
_entry.id   AF-A0ABD5AZ61-F1
#
_cell.length_a   1.000
_cell.length_b   1.000
_cell.length_c   1.000
_cell.angle_alpha   90.00
_cell.angle_beta   90.00
_cell.angle_gamma   90.00
#
_symmetry.space_group_name_H-M   'P 1'
#
loop_
_entity.id
_entity.type
_entity.pdbx_description
1 polymer ?
#
loop_
_entity_poly.entity_id
_entity_poly.type
_entity_poly.pdbx_seq_one_letter_code
_entity_poly.pdbx_strand_id
1 'polypeptide(L)'
;TKGKIQAIIANSGIANACTGEKGMEDAISMQQQTSESLSINQDLICVASTGIIGQRLPMVKVKKGIQQLNIDGNANHFAKAILTTDLTTKTCVVNETFDQTTVTMAGVAKGSGMIHPNMATMLAFITCDANISTETFETLQVALKTNIDKTFNQITIDGDT
;
A
#
# COMPACT_ATOMS: atom_id res chain seq x y z
N THR A 1 8.94 2.60 -12.31
CA THR A 1 9.58 1.52 -11.53
C THR A 1 10.02 0.42 -12.49
N LYS A 2 11.23 -0.15 -12.33
CA LYS A 2 11.71 -1.29 -13.14
C LYS A 2 11.10 -2.64 -12.68
N GLY A 3 9.84 -2.63 -12.23
CA GLY A 3 9.19 -3.79 -11.61
C GLY A 3 9.77 -4.22 -10.26
N LYS A 4 10.55 -3.37 -9.58
CA LYS A 4 11.18 -3.66 -8.27
C LYS A 4 10.81 -2.59 -7.25
N ILE A 5 10.42 -3.02 -6.06
CA ILE A 5 10.10 -2.20 -4.87
C ILE A 5 10.59 -2.98 -3.65
N GLN A 6 11.08 -2.28 -2.64
CA GLN A 6 11.51 -2.85 -1.35
C GLN A 6 10.71 -2.33 -0.16
N ALA A 7 10.08 -1.15 -0.28
CA ALA A 7 9.27 -0.59 0.80
C ALA A 7 8.07 0.19 0.26
N ILE A 8 7.02 0.24 1.07
CA ILE A 8 5.87 1.12 0.88
C ILE A 8 5.67 1.88 2.18
N ILE A 9 5.67 3.21 2.13
CA ILE A 9 5.26 4.06 3.24
C ILE A 9 3.82 4.52 3.03
N ALA A 10 2.99 4.37 4.05
CA ALA A 10 1.58 4.73 3.98
C ALA A 10 1.18 5.73 5.07
N ASN A 11 0.28 6.66 4.74
CA ASN A 11 -0.39 7.50 5.72
C ASN A 11 -1.92 7.44 5.55
N SER A 12 -2.62 7.58 6.66
CA SER A 12 -4.09 7.72 6.71
C SER A 12 -4.51 9.09 7.24
N GLY A 13 -5.78 9.45 7.02
CA GLY A 13 -6.38 10.73 7.42
C GLY A 13 -6.37 11.81 6.33
N ILE A 14 -5.31 11.89 5.52
CA ILE A 14 -5.19 12.84 4.40
C ILE A 14 -4.72 12.10 3.15
N ALA A 15 -5.48 12.20 2.07
CA ALA A 15 -5.22 11.47 0.83
C ALA A 15 -4.10 12.07 -0.02
N ASN A 16 -3.71 13.34 0.23
CA ASN A 16 -2.80 14.09 -0.62
C ASN A 16 -3.23 14.08 -2.12
N ALA A 17 -4.53 14.06 -2.36
CA ALA A 17 -5.13 14.16 -3.68
C ALA A 17 -5.61 15.59 -3.92
N CYS A 18 -5.55 16.04 -5.18
CA CYS A 18 -5.94 17.40 -5.59
C CYS A 18 -5.15 18.52 -4.87
N THR A 19 -3.89 18.28 -4.54
CA THR A 19 -3.00 19.20 -3.79
C THR A 19 -1.94 19.90 -4.66
N GLY A 20 -1.96 19.66 -5.98
CA GLY A 20 -1.07 20.28 -6.97
C GLY A 20 0.40 19.88 -6.82
N GLU A 21 1.30 20.69 -7.38
CA GLU A 21 2.75 20.46 -7.35
C GLU A 21 3.30 20.24 -5.94
N LYS A 22 2.82 21.04 -4.97
CA LYS A 22 3.26 20.91 -3.59
C LYS A 22 2.84 19.59 -2.95
N GLY A 23 1.75 18.97 -3.41
CA GLY A 23 1.38 17.61 -2.99
C GLY A 23 2.35 16.56 -3.51
N MET A 24 2.83 16.73 -4.75
CA MET A 24 3.87 15.88 -5.33
C MET A 24 5.19 16.05 -4.56
N GLU A 25 5.58 17.28 -4.23
CA GLU A 25 6.76 17.57 -3.39
C GLU A 25 6.66 16.88 -2.02
N ASP A 26 5.48 16.91 -1.39
CA ASP A 26 5.24 16.22 -0.11
C ASP A 26 5.46 14.70 -0.25
N ALA A 27 4.92 14.08 -1.31
CA ALA A 27 5.07 12.65 -1.58
C ALA A 27 6.54 12.26 -1.85
N ILE A 28 7.25 13.05 -2.66
CA ILE A 28 8.69 12.86 -2.91
C ILE A 28 9.47 13.00 -1.60
N SER A 29 9.12 13.97 -0.77
CA SER A 29 9.77 14.15 0.53
C SER A 29 9.49 12.98 1.48
N MET A 30 8.32 12.34 1.43
CA MET A 30 8.05 11.11 2.17
C MET A 30 8.95 9.96 1.69
N GLN A 31 9.10 9.78 0.37
CA GLN A 31 10.01 8.77 -0.19
C GLN A 31 11.45 9.01 0.27
N GLN A 32 11.94 10.24 0.15
CA GLN A 32 13.31 10.59 0.53
C GLN A 32 13.57 10.31 2.02
N GLN A 33 12.66 10.74 2.91
CA GLN A 33 12.82 10.52 4.34
C GLN A 33 12.74 9.03 4.71
N THR A 34 11.91 8.26 4.01
CA THR A 34 11.84 6.80 4.19
C THR A 34 13.13 6.13 3.68
N SER A 35 13.68 6.61 2.56
CA SER A 35 14.97 6.17 2.01
C SER A 35 16.09 6.37 3.01
N GLU A 36 16.19 7.55 3.61
CA GLU A 36 17.15 7.86 4.67
C GLU A 36 16.95 6.96 5.91
N SER A 37 15.70 6.81 6.37
CA SER A 37 15.40 6.03 7.59
C SER A 37 15.65 4.53 7.44
N LEU A 38 15.45 3.97 6.25
CA LEU A 38 15.57 2.53 5.99
C LEU A 38 16.87 2.15 5.26
N SER A 39 17.67 3.13 4.84
CA SER A 39 18.84 2.92 3.96
C SER A 39 18.48 2.16 2.67
N ILE A 40 17.33 2.49 2.09
CA ILE A 40 16.82 1.91 0.83
C ILE A 40 16.87 2.99 -0.25
N ASN A 41 17.27 2.65 -1.47
CA ASN A 41 17.23 3.61 -2.59
C ASN A 41 15.79 4.14 -2.79
N GLN A 42 15.65 5.46 -2.85
CA GLN A 42 14.37 6.16 -3.04
C GLN A 42 13.52 5.59 -4.19
N ASP A 43 14.14 5.18 -5.30
CA ASP A 43 13.43 4.63 -6.47
C ASP A 43 12.75 3.27 -6.21
N LEU A 44 13.09 2.63 -5.09
CA LEU A 44 12.53 1.34 -4.63
C LEU A 44 11.46 1.53 -3.54
N ILE A 45 10.99 2.77 -3.31
CA ILE A 45 10.02 3.10 -2.28
C ILE A 45 8.75 3.69 -2.90
N CYS A 46 7.60 3.08 -2.61
CA CYS A 46 6.30 3.66 -2.97
C CYS A 46 5.68 4.42 -1.79
N VAL A 47 4.84 5.41 -2.11
CA VAL A 47 4.02 6.14 -1.14
C VAL A 47 2.55 5.83 -1.41
N ALA A 48 1.78 5.59 -0.35
CA ALA A 48 0.34 5.47 -0.40
C ALA A 48 -0.32 6.42 0.61
N SER A 49 -1.38 7.11 0.19
CA SER A 49 -2.09 8.07 1.05
C SER A 49 -3.59 7.85 0.94
N THR A 50 -4.31 7.97 2.05
CA THR A 50 -5.77 7.82 2.07
C THR A 50 -6.40 8.75 3.10
N GLY A 51 -7.61 9.25 2.82
CA GLY A 51 -8.34 10.15 3.70
C GLY A 51 -8.89 11.37 2.97
N ILE A 52 -8.86 12.53 3.61
CA ILE A 52 -9.48 13.75 3.10
C ILE A 52 -8.73 14.27 1.85
N ILE A 53 -9.49 14.61 0.80
CA ILE A 53 -9.00 15.19 -0.47
C ILE A 53 -8.85 16.71 -0.33
N GLY A 54 -7.89 17.31 -1.05
CA GLY A 54 -7.66 18.76 -1.09
C GLY A 54 -6.93 19.33 0.13
N GLN A 55 -6.66 18.50 1.16
CA GLN A 55 -5.84 18.89 2.30
C GLN A 55 -4.38 18.52 2.10
N ARG A 56 -3.50 19.41 2.54
CA ARG A 56 -2.04 19.20 2.51
C ARG A 56 -1.58 18.34 3.67
N LEU A 57 -0.57 17.52 3.43
CA LEU A 57 0.04 16.70 4.47
C LEU A 57 0.73 17.59 5.51
N PRO A 58 0.55 17.34 6.83
CA PRO A 58 1.27 18.04 7.87
C PRO A 58 2.72 17.51 7.93
N MET A 59 3.56 17.91 6.98
CA MET A 59 4.85 17.27 6.71
C MET A 59 5.79 17.24 7.92
N VAL A 60 5.75 18.23 8.82
CA VAL A 60 6.53 18.17 10.07
C VAL A 60 6.18 16.95 10.91
N LYS A 61 4.89 16.61 11.02
CA LYS A 61 4.42 15.42 11.74
C LYS A 61 4.77 14.14 10.98
N VAL A 62 4.58 14.13 9.66
CA VAL A 62 4.88 12.97 8.81
C VAL A 62 6.35 12.60 8.88
N LYS A 63 7.26 13.56 8.70
CA LYS A 63 8.71 13.34 8.79
C LYS A 63 9.13 12.81 10.16
N LYS A 64 8.60 13.40 11.23
CA LYS A 64 8.84 12.92 12.60
C LYS A 64 8.34 11.48 12.78
N GLY A 65 7.18 11.13 12.23
CA GLY A 65 6.65 9.77 12.26
C GLY A 65 7.55 8.77 11.52
N ILE A 66 8.04 9.14 10.34
CA ILE A 66 8.97 8.31 9.55
C ILE A 66 10.27 8.05 10.32
N GLN A 67 10.83 9.06 10.97
CA GLN A 67 12.04 8.91 11.80
C GLN A 67 11.85 8.00 13.03
N GLN A 68 10.60 7.73 13.42
CA GLN A 68 10.23 6.91 14.56
C GLN A 68 9.73 5.52 14.16
N LEU A 69 9.85 5.15 12.88
CA LEU A 69 9.45 3.84 12.41
C LEU A 69 10.21 2.75 13.18
N ASN A 70 9.44 1.80 13.73
CA ASN A 70 9.96 0.61 14.36
C ASN A 70 9.61 -0.60 13.49
N ILE A 71 10.62 -1.30 12.97
CA ILE A 71 10.44 -2.49 12.15
C ILE A 71 10.38 -3.70 13.08
N ASP A 72 9.23 -3.89 13.71
CA ASP A 72 9.00 -4.96 14.69
C ASP A 72 8.44 -6.26 14.08
N GLY A 73 8.15 -6.26 12.77
CA GLY A 73 7.54 -7.39 12.06
C GLY A 73 6.05 -7.60 12.39
N ASN A 74 5.41 -6.71 13.15
CA ASN A 74 4.02 -6.85 13.56
C ASN A 74 3.06 -6.24 12.53
N ALA A 75 2.56 -7.09 11.63
CA ALA A 75 1.62 -6.67 10.59
C ALA A 75 0.34 -6.01 11.12
N ASN A 76 -0.07 -6.28 12.37
CA ASN A 76 -1.26 -5.65 12.96
C ASN A 76 -1.08 -4.15 13.19
N HIS A 77 0.15 -3.68 13.42
CA HIS A 77 0.43 -2.25 13.55
C HIS A 77 0.18 -1.53 12.23
N PHE A 78 0.67 -2.08 11.12
CA PHE A 78 0.41 -1.53 9.79
C PHE A 78 -1.08 -1.59 9.42
N ALA A 79 -1.74 -2.73 9.67
CA ALA A 79 -3.17 -2.90 9.38
C ALA A 79 -4.05 -1.86 10.11
N LYS A 80 -3.72 -1.52 11.36
CA LYS A 80 -4.39 -0.45 12.11
C LYS A 80 -4.06 0.94 11.58
N ALA A 81 -2.80 1.17 11.19
CA ALA A 81 -2.33 2.49 10.78
C ALA A 81 -2.98 2.99 9.47
N ILE A 82 -3.39 2.10 8.56
CA ILE A 82 -3.97 2.49 7.27
C ILE A 82 -5.48 2.76 7.30
N LEU A 83 -6.18 2.45 8.40
CA LEU A 83 -7.63 2.62 8.52
C LEU A 83 -8.05 4.10 8.41
N THR A 84 -9.25 4.36 7.89
CA THR A 84 -9.89 5.69 7.99
C THR A 84 -11.26 5.59 8.65
N THR A 85 -12.29 5.28 7.88
CA THR A 85 -13.67 5.10 8.34
C THR A 85 -13.97 3.64 8.65
N ASP A 86 -12.99 2.77 8.45
CA ASP A 86 -13.06 1.34 8.75
C ASP A 86 -13.32 1.10 10.24
N LEU A 87 -14.26 0.22 10.57
CA LEU A 87 -14.54 -0.18 11.96
C LEU A 87 -13.59 -1.27 12.48
N THR A 88 -12.92 -2.00 11.58
CA THR A 88 -12.02 -3.11 11.91
C THR A 88 -10.93 -3.27 10.86
N THR A 89 -9.82 -3.85 11.28
CA THR A 89 -8.70 -4.26 10.41
C THR A 89 -9.12 -5.39 9.48
N LYS A 90 -8.59 -5.40 8.25
CA LYS A 90 -8.87 -6.43 7.24
C LYS A 90 -7.55 -7.06 6.81
N THR A 91 -7.31 -8.30 7.24
CA THR A 91 -6.09 -9.06 6.95
C THR A 91 -6.42 -10.49 6.52
N CYS A 92 -5.62 -11.06 5.63
CA CYS A 92 -5.72 -12.45 5.20
C CYS A 92 -4.32 -13.05 5.08
N VAL A 93 -4.14 -14.31 5.47
CA VAL A 93 -2.89 -15.05 5.30
C VAL A 93 -3.23 -16.43 4.74
N VAL A 94 -2.53 -16.82 3.68
CA VAL A 94 -2.67 -18.11 3.02
C VAL A 94 -1.30 -18.75 2.94
N ASN A 95 -1.22 -20.04 3.26
CA ASN A 95 -0.01 -20.85 3.10
C ASN A 95 -0.28 -21.93 2.07
N GLU A 96 0.60 -22.08 1.10
CA GLU A 96 0.53 -23.15 0.09
C GLU A 96 1.88 -23.81 -0.07
N THR A 97 1.88 -25.13 -0.28
CA THR A 97 3.14 -25.89 -0.44
C THR A 97 3.31 -26.30 -1.89
N PHE A 98 4.42 -25.86 -2.48
CA PHE A 98 4.86 -26.23 -3.82
C PHE A 98 6.09 -27.14 -3.67
N ASP A 99 5.93 -28.41 -4.02
CA ASP A 99 6.89 -29.48 -3.77
C ASP A 99 7.30 -29.56 -2.28
N GLN A 100 8.50 -29.09 -1.94
CA GLN A 100 9.04 -29.07 -0.57
C GLN A 100 9.12 -27.65 0.02
N THR A 101 8.63 -26.64 -0.69
CA THR A 101 8.68 -25.24 -0.27
C THR A 101 7.29 -24.76 0.12
N THR A 102 7.11 -24.39 1.39
CA THR A 102 5.92 -23.66 1.82
C THR A 102 6.08 -22.18 1.52
N VAL A 103 5.10 -21.62 0.83
CA VAL A 103 4.98 -20.21 0.48
C VAL A 103 3.88 -19.58 1.31
N THR A 104 4.15 -18.42 1.88
CA THR A 104 3.21 -17.58 2.61
C THR A 104 2.84 -16.38 1.75
N MET A 105 1.53 -16.18 1.53
CA MET A 105 0.99 -14.94 1.00
C MET A 105 0.13 -14.25 2.06
N ALA A 106 0.43 -12.99 2.34
CA ALA A 106 -0.32 -12.18 3.29
C ALA A 106 -0.86 -10.92 2.62
N GLY A 107 -2.11 -10.60 2.89
CA GLY A 107 -2.81 -9.42 2.39
C GLY A 107 -3.36 -8.56 3.53
N VAL A 108 -3.33 -7.26 3.33
CA VAL A 108 -3.99 -6.27 4.20
C VAL A 108 -4.70 -5.24 3.32
N ALA A 109 -5.91 -4.86 3.72
CA ALA A 109 -6.70 -3.88 2.98
C ALA A 109 -7.40 -2.89 3.90
N LYS A 110 -7.74 -1.73 3.35
CA LYS A 110 -8.60 -0.72 3.98
C LYS A 110 -9.55 -0.11 2.97
N GLY A 111 -10.61 0.49 3.49
CA GLY A 111 -11.69 1.09 2.73
C GLY A 111 -13.05 0.57 3.21
N SER A 112 -13.97 1.50 3.43
CA SER A 112 -15.36 1.21 3.84
C SER A 112 -16.35 2.28 3.36
N GLY A 113 -15.92 3.12 2.42
CA GLY A 113 -16.68 4.20 1.78
C GLY A 113 -15.81 4.86 0.71
N MET A 114 -16.41 5.58 -0.23
CA MET A 114 -15.82 5.99 -1.52
C MET A 114 -15.20 4.81 -2.27
N ILE A 115 -15.96 3.72 -2.35
CA ILE A 115 -15.54 2.50 -3.06
C ILE A 115 -16.53 2.22 -4.16
N HIS A 116 -16.03 2.28 -5.39
CA HIS A 116 -16.70 1.90 -6.62
C HIS A 116 -15.68 1.18 -7.53
N PRO A 117 -16.12 0.33 -8.48
CA PRO A 117 -15.26 -0.31 -9.47
C PRO A 117 -14.22 0.63 -10.06
N ASN A 118 -12.99 0.13 -10.21
CA ASN A 118 -11.75 0.86 -10.57
C ASN A 118 -10.94 1.41 -9.38
N MET A 119 -10.80 0.63 -8.30
CA MET A 119 -9.96 0.92 -7.11
C MET A 119 -10.04 2.37 -6.59
N ALA A 120 -11.23 2.92 -6.43
CA ALA A 120 -11.39 4.20 -5.74
C ALA A 120 -11.12 4.05 -4.23
N THR A 121 -10.22 4.91 -3.72
CA THR A 121 -9.77 5.14 -2.32
C THR A 121 -9.36 3.92 -1.46
N MET A 122 -9.53 2.71 -1.96
CA MET A 122 -9.11 1.46 -1.37
C MET A 122 -7.60 1.30 -1.47
N LEU A 123 -6.97 0.93 -0.36
CA LEU A 123 -5.58 0.46 -0.37
C LEU A 123 -5.57 -1.02 -0.04
N ALA A 124 -4.94 -1.81 -0.88
CA ALA A 124 -4.70 -3.23 -0.67
C ALA A 124 -3.22 -3.52 -0.93
N PHE A 125 -2.58 -4.19 0.02
CA PHE A 125 -1.17 -4.57 -0.04
C PHE A 125 -1.06 -6.08 0.11
N ILE A 126 -0.32 -6.70 -0.80
CA ILE A 126 -0.05 -8.14 -0.80
C ILE A 126 1.46 -8.34 -0.70
N THR A 127 1.86 -9.21 0.20
CA THR A 127 3.25 -9.67 0.37
C THR A 127 3.29 -11.18 0.17
N CYS A 128 4.39 -11.67 -0.39
CA CYS A 128 4.58 -13.09 -0.68
C CYS A 128 6.07 -13.40 -0.58
N ASP A 129 6.42 -14.52 0.04
CA ASP A 129 7.80 -15.01 0.16
C ASP A 129 8.20 -15.96 -0.98
N ALA A 130 7.33 -16.19 -1.95
CA ALA A 130 7.63 -16.97 -3.14
C ALA A 130 8.82 -16.38 -3.92
N ASN A 131 9.80 -17.23 -4.24
CA ASN A 131 10.92 -16.86 -5.10
C ASN A 131 10.50 -16.95 -6.58
N ILE A 132 9.99 -15.85 -7.13
CA ILE A 132 9.48 -15.77 -8.50
C ILE A 132 10.54 -15.17 -9.42
N SER A 133 10.85 -15.86 -10.53
CA SER A 133 11.83 -15.36 -11.51
C SER A 133 11.28 -14.15 -12.28
N THR A 134 12.17 -13.25 -12.69
CA THR A 134 11.80 -12.10 -13.53
C THR A 134 11.24 -12.51 -14.89
N GLU A 135 11.57 -13.70 -15.39
CA GLU A 135 11.06 -14.24 -16.66
C GLU A 135 9.55 -14.54 -16.58
N THR A 136 9.06 -14.88 -15.40
CA THR A 136 7.62 -15.14 -15.15
C THR A 136 6.85 -13.90 -14.70
N PHE A 137 7.49 -12.73 -14.70
CA PHE A 137 6.87 -11.48 -14.25
C PHE A 137 5.60 -11.13 -15.04
N GLU A 138 5.58 -11.36 -16.35
CA GLU A 138 4.38 -11.15 -17.17
C GLU A 138 3.22 -12.03 -16.72
N THR A 139 3.49 -13.31 -16.42
CA THR A 139 2.48 -14.24 -15.89
C THR A 139 1.93 -13.76 -14.56
N LEU A 140 2.79 -13.27 -13.65
CA LEU A 140 2.37 -12.71 -12.38
C LEU A 140 1.49 -11.48 -12.58
N GLN A 141 1.85 -10.59 -13.50
CA GLN A 141 1.06 -9.40 -13.82
C GLN A 141 -0.31 -9.76 -14.41
N VAL A 142 -0.38 -10.76 -15.29
CA VAL A 142 -1.65 -11.26 -15.84
C VAL A 142 -2.51 -11.88 -14.74
N ALA A 143 -1.94 -12.71 -13.87
CA ALA A 143 -2.65 -13.31 -12.76
C ALA A 143 -3.18 -12.24 -11.79
N LEU A 144 -2.34 -11.26 -11.42
CA LEU A 144 -2.72 -10.16 -10.56
C LEU A 144 -3.87 -9.35 -11.16
N LYS A 145 -3.73 -8.90 -12.42
CA LYS A 145 -4.77 -8.14 -13.13
C LYS A 145 -6.09 -8.90 -13.19
N THR A 146 -6.05 -10.17 -13.59
CA THR A 146 -7.25 -11.01 -13.71
C THR A 146 -7.98 -11.14 -12.37
N ASN A 147 -7.25 -11.27 -11.27
CA ASN A 147 -7.84 -11.38 -9.94
C ASN A 147 -8.37 -10.04 -9.44
N ILE A 148 -7.64 -8.92 -9.64
CA ILE A 148 -8.12 -7.57 -9.29
C ILE A 148 -9.45 -7.28 -10.00
N ASP A 149 -9.54 -7.58 -11.30
CA ASP A 149 -10.74 -7.35 -12.13
C ASP A 149 -11.97 -8.14 -11.66
N LYS A 150 -11.75 -9.30 -11.03
CA LYS A 150 -12.81 -10.18 -10.51
C LYS A 150 -13.08 -10.01 -9.01
N THR A 151 -12.27 -9.22 -8.31
CA THR A 151 -12.37 -9.03 -6.85
C THR A 151 -12.49 -7.55 -6.52
N PHE A 152 -11.39 -6.84 -6.31
CA PHE A 152 -11.38 -5.43 -5.89
C PHE A 152 -12.16 -4.51 -6.84
N ASN A 153 -12.06 -4.73 -8.16
CA ASN A 153 -12.79 -3.95 -9.15
C ASN A 153 -14.27 -4.34 -9.31
N GLN A 154 -14.78 -5.29 -8.53
CA GLN A 154 -16.20 -5.63 -8.46
C GLN A 154 -16.87 -5.09 -7.19
N ILE A 155 -16.11 -4.47 -6.27
CA ILE A 155 -16.64 -3.94 -5.02
C ILE A 155 -17.26 -2.56 -5.26
N THR A 156 -18.50 -2.40 -4.84
CA THR A 156 -19.19 -1.10 -4.73
C THR A 156 -19.79 -1.00 -3.33
N ILE A 157 -19.62 0.15 -2.67
CA ILE A 157 -20.22 0.44 -1.36
C ILE A 157 -21.25 1.55 -1.51
N ASP A 158 -20.84 2.68 -2.07
CA ASP A 158 -21.65 3.90 -2.21
C ASP A 158 -21.73 4.42 -3.65
N GLY A 159 -20.94 3.89 -4.57
CA GLY A 159 -20.98 4.28 -5.99
C GLY A 159 -20.04 5.42 -6.36
N ASP A 160 -19.33 6.00 -5.39
CA ASP A 160 -18.41 7.10 -5.59
C ASP A 160 -17.01 6.60 -5.97
N THR A 161 -16.44 7.16 -7.05
CA THR A 161 -15.04 6.95 -7.46
C THR A 161 -14.18 8.16 -7.13
#